data_AF-A0A2E1PG75-F1
#
_entry.id   AF-A0A2E1PG75-F1
#
_cell.length_a   1.000
_cell.length_b   1.000
_cell.length_c   1.000
_cell.angle_alpha   90.00
_cell.angle_beta   90.00
_cell.angle_gamma   90.00
#
_symmetry.space_group_name_H-M   'P 1'
#
loop_
_entity.id
_entity.type
_entity.pdbx_description
1 polymer ?
#
loop_
_entity_poly.entity_id
_entity_poly.type
_entity_poly.pdbx_seq_one_letter_code
_entity_poly.pdbx_strand_id
1 'polypeptide(L)'
;MNNICNFNFFIGVTNYYFFLRLKRNDIKIKNIFHKFENQSAGKGFVLGSKKYFPKINIVGICDYFINYQFSFSRIPLKYEVLNNLVPIKNMLVNKLYLKDFSSHYKNFKVNFDTFRYKKYKFIKSQKIKRANKTFNITVFLPIQQDESIKILDQIKKLKFEKQSKFKYHFYLKFHPNFSIDFKRKYSNLSDNNIFICEKNFEETMKRSNLSIIGASTTSIESILFYVPVLCPINSFFIYDSPLINLVPKKLYSMYFNNDDLKRKIELYAELLSNKKHIKLLEIAFSKAKKKNYKRSIMLNSLKKYNSKDLLKLTLSRLGIRNPFNKMFKVIEFETTAYCNRKCNYCPNVDFERFGDQEKFFMREEVFKTLISQLSELNFKGLISPHLYGEPMSDPRMLSWSEHIKKELPESRLKIVTNGDFLNKKNFNEYLNVGVDIFYISKHAKALKKPCRELLDDLDKDVLKKHVLVHDFYNDYYEQQKMFTNRGGSIGLDEGNNKKAPVNCSYATYPVINTYGDMILCCQDFHNKYMFGNIMNKKIGDIWFDPENIKLRKRIYDYKLDLKICRDCKM
;
A
#
# COMPACT_ATOMS: atom_id res chain seq x y z
N MET A 1 29.27 4.23 18.79
CA MET A 1 28.69 3.55 19.97
C MET A 1 28.29 4.62 20.97
N ASN A 2 27.01 5.01 21.02
CA ASN A 2 26.48 5.88 22.07
C ASN A 2 25.25 5.19 22.65
N ASN A 3 25.26 5.04 23.98
CA ASN A 3 24.16 4.68 24.87
C ASN A 3 24.04 3.21 25.35
N ILE A 4 24.99 2.81 26.21
CA ILE A 4 24.87 1.66 27.14
C ILE A 4 23.78 1.93 28.23
N CYS A 5 23.22 3.15 28.29
CA CYS A 5 22.23 3.57 29.28
C CYS A 5 20.85 3.86 28.65
N ASN A 6 20.16 2.83 28.14
CA ASN A 6 18.76 3.00 27.71
C ASN A 6 17.91 3.42 28.92
N PHE A 7 17.45 4.67 28.98
CA PHE A 7 16.59 5.22 30.04
C PHE A 7 15.40 4.30 30.39
N ASN A 8 14.82 3.60 29.41
CA ASN A 8 13.74 2.65 29.66
C ASN A 8 14.17 1.42 30.47
N PHE A 9 15.44 1.02 30.41
CA PHE A 9 15.96 -0.08 31.23
C PHE A 9 15.96 0.31 32.71
N PHE A 10 16.49 1.49 33.05
CA PHE A 10 16.47 2.00 34.42
C PHE A 10 15.04 2.17 34.96
N ILE A 11 14.11 2.68 34.14
CA ILE A 11 12.69 2.69 34.51
C ILE A 11 12.17 1.28 34.78
N GLY A 12 12.59 0.28 34.00
CA GLY A 12 12.21 -1.12 34.22
C GLY A 12 12.69 -1.62 35.59
N VAL A 13 13.94 -1.35 35.94
CA VAL A 13 14.52 -1.72 37.24
C VAL A 13 13.79 -1.01 38.39
N THR A 14 13.54 0.29 38.27
CA THR A 14 12.82 1.03 39.31
C THR A 14 11.37 0.56 39.47
N ASN A 15 10.68 0.23 38.38
CA ASN A 15 9.35 -0.38 38.40
C ASN A 15 9.33 -1.74 39.11
N TYR A 16 10.37 -2.56 38.93
CA TYR A 16 10.47 -3.84 39.65
C TYR A 16 10.61 -3.62 41.17
N TYR A 17 11.47 -2.69 41.59
CA TYR A 17 11.64 -2.35 43.02
C TYR A 17 10.46 -1.59 43.61
N PHE A 18 9.67 -0.88 42.79
CA PHE A 18 8.40 -0.30 43.21
C PHE A 18 7.47 -1.38 43.77
N PHE A 19 7.28 -2.51 43.09
CA PHE A 19 6.46 -3.61 43.61
C PHE A 19 7.04 -4.27 44.86
N LEU A 20 8.37 -4.39 44.98
CA LEU A 20 9.01 -4.85 46.21
C LEU A 20 8.64 -3.94 47.39
N ARG A 21 8.70 -2.62 47.19
CA ARG A 21 8.35 -1.64 48.22
C ARG A 21 6.87 -1.69 48.59
N LEU A 22 5.97 -1.84 47.62
CA LEU A 22 4.56 -2.04 47.91
C LEU A 22 4.34 -3.28 48.79
N LYS A 23 5.02 -4.38 48.49
CA LYS A 23 4.94 -5.62 49.26
C LYS A 23 5.49 -5.46 50.69
N ARG A 24 6.59 -4.72 50.86
CA ARG A 24 7.20 -4.43 52.18
C ARG A 24 6.33 -3.54 53.07
N ASN A 25 5.51 -2.68 52.47
CA ASN A 25 4.60 -1.78 53.18
C ASN A 25 3.17 -2.36 53.28
N ASP A 26 3.00 -3.66 53.07
CA ASP A 26 1.71 -4.38 53.14
C ASP A 26 0.56 -3.77 52.31
N ILE A 27 0.91 -3.10 51.20
CA ILE A 27 -0.08 -2.54 50.28
C ILE A 27 -0.74 -3.67 49.48
N LYS A 28 -2.04 -3.86 49.70
CA LYS A 28 -2.85 -4.85 48.97
C LYS A 28 -3.28 -4.28 47.62
N ILE A 29 -3.01 -5.02 46.54
CA ILE A 29 -3.38 -4.66 45.17
C ILE A 29 -4.41 -5.68 44.67
N LYS A 30 -5.53 -5.22 44.10
CA LYS A 30 -6.62 -6.09 43.62
C LYS A 30 -6.47 -6.46 42.14
N ASN A 31 -6.17 -5.47 41.29
CA ASN A 31 -6.01 -5.62 39.85
C ASN A 31 -4.97 -4.62 39.33
N ILE A 32 -4.28 -4.98 38.24
CA ILE A 32 -3.32 -4.08 37.58
C ILE A 32 -3.71 -3.93 36.11
N PHE A 33 -3.87 -2.68 35.69
CA PHE A 33 -4.06 -2.30 34.29
C PHE A 33 -2.84 -1.49 33.85
N HIS A 34 -2.01 -2.07 32.98
CA HIS A 34 -0.72 -1.48 32.61
C HIS A 34 -0.69 -1.16 31.12
N LYS A 35 -0.31 0.07 30.75
CA LYS A 35 -0.06 0.41 29.35
C LYS A 35 1.18 -0.33 28.86
N PHE A 36 0.96 -1.44 28.16
CA PHE A 36 2.02 -2.37 27.80
C PHE A 36 2.37 -2.22 26.32
N GLU A 37 3.57 -1.70 26.06
CA GLU A 37 4.10 -1.53 24.70
C GLU A 37 5.37 -2.38 24.47
N ASN A 38 5.56 -3.45 25.25
CA ASN A 38 6.71 -4.36 25.24
C ASN A 38 8.12 -3.72 25.34
N GLN A 39 8.22 -2.53 25.93
CA GLN A 39 9.51 -1.88 26.22
C GLN A 39 10.13 -2.42 27.50
N SER A 40 11.44 -2.22 27.68
CA SER A 40 12.19 -2.58 28.90
C SER A 40 11.53 -2.06 30.19
N ALA A 41 10.99 -0.83 30.15
CA ALA A 41 10.27 -0.22 31.25
C ALA A 41 9.04 -1.03 31.69
N GLY A 42 8.24 -1.47 30.71
CA GLY A 42 7.04 -2.29 30.95
C GLY A 42 7.39 -3.71 31.40
N LYS A 43 8.47 -4.30 30.87
CA LYS A 43 8.94 -5.63 31.27
C LYS A 43 9.27 -5.71 32.76
N GLY A 44 10.00 -4.72 33.28
CA GLY A 44 10.31 -4.65 34.71
C GLY A 44 9.08 -4.47 35.60
N PHE A 45 8.09 -3.68 35.14
CA PHE A 45 6.80 -3.52 35.81
C PHE A 45 6.03 -4.85 35.90
N VAL A 46 5.94 -5.58 34.79
CA VAL A 46 5.26 -6.88 34.74
C VAL A 46 5.98 -7.89 35.62
N LEU A 47 7.31 -8.00 35.50
CA LEU A 47 8.12 -8.93 36.29
C LEU A 47 7.97 -8.66 37.80
N GLY A 48 8.08 -7.40 38.21
CA GLY A 48 7.90 -7.01 39.61
C GLY A 48 6.51 -7.35 40.14
N SER A 49 5.46 -7.02 39.36
CA SER A 49 4.09 -7.34 39.75
C SER A 49 3.87 -8.85 39.96
N LYS A 50 4.34 -9.69 39.03
CA LYS A 50 4.18 -11.14 39.11
C LYS A 50 5.01 -11.77 40.22
N LYS A 51 6.23 -11.26 40.47
CA LYS A 51 7.11 -11.80 41.50
C LYS A 51 6.58 -11.52 42.91
N TYR A 52 6.18 -10.29 43.19
CA TYR A 52 5.76 -9.89 44.53
C TYR A 52 4.26 -10.05 44.77
N PHE A 53 3.46 -10.15 43.70
CA PHE A 53 2.02 -10.34 43.75
C PHE A 53 1.51 -11.37 42.72
N PRO A 54 1.90 -12.65 42.84
CA PRO A 54 1.66 -13.69 41.82
C PRO A 54 0.18 -14.02 41.57
N LYS A 55 -0.70 -13.78 42.56
CA LYS A 55 -2.13 -14.05 42.45
C LYS A 55 -2.92 -12.92 41.76
N ILE A 56 -2.28 -11.78 41.43
CA ILE A 56 -2.96 -10.62 40.87
C ILE A 56 -3.18 -10.77 39.37
N ASN A 57 -4.38 -10.40 38.93
CA ASN A 57 -4.71 -10.27 37.52
C ASN A 57 -4.11 -8.97 36.95
N ILE A 58 -3.01 -9.10 36.20
CA ILE A 58 -2.43 -8.03 35.38
C ILE A 58 -2.94 -8.09 33.95
N VAL A 59 -3.46 -6.96 33.47
CA VAL A 59 -3.94 -6.77 32.10
C VAL A 59 -3.08 -5.74 31.39
N GLY A 60 -2.39 -6.15 30.33
CA GLY A 60 -1.67 -5.25 29.43
C GLY A 60 -2.65 -4.54 28.50
N ILE A 61 -2.58 -3.22 28.43
CA ILE A 61 -3.37 -2.38 27.53
C ILE A 61 -2.43 -1.91 26.42
N CYS A 62 -2.65 -2.43 25.22
CA CYS A 62 -1.90 -2.08 24.03
C CYS A 62 -2.77 -1.15 23.17
N ASP A 63 -2.95 0.08 23.66
CA ASP A 63 -3.81 1.10 23.03
C ASP A 63 -3.07 2.05 22.09
N TYR A 64 -1.82 1.71 21.75
CA TYR A 64 -1.03 2.41 20.76
C TYR A 64 -1.20 1.77 19.37
N PHE A 65 -1.43 2.61 18.36
CA PHE A 65 -1.39 2.19 16.96
C PHE A 65 0.06 2.34 16.48
N ILE A 66 0.75 1.22 16.22
CA ILE A 66 2.11 1.19 15.68
C ILE A 66 2.08 0.43 14.35
N ASN A 67 2.90 0.82 13.37
CA ASN A 67 3.17 -0.04 12.22
C ASN A 67 4.19 -1.12 12.63
N TYR A 68 3.69 -2.31 12.98
CA TYR A 68 4.54 -3.43 13.40
C TYR A 68 5.48 -3.96 12.31
N GLN A 69 5.34 -3.53 11.05
CA GLN A 69 6.34 -3.81 10.01
C GLN A 69 7.71 -3.19 10.34
N PHE A 70 7.72 -2.06 11.06
CA PHE A 70 8.94 -1.33 11.41
C PHE A 70 9.25 -1.36 12.91
N SER A 71 8.30 -1.86 13.72
CA SER A 71 8.38 -1.91 15.17
C SER A 71 8.29 -3.36 15.69
N PHE A 72 9.02 -4.29 15.07
CA PHE A 72 9.02 -5.72 15.46
C PHE A 72 9.43 -5.94 16.92
N SER A 73 10.31 -5.10 17.46
CA SER A 73 10.72 -5.12 18.87
C SER A 73 9.57 -4.95 19.87
N ARG A 74 8.39 -4.48 19.41
CA ARG A 74 7.18 -4.32 20.21
C ARG A 74 6.35 -5.61 20.30
N ILE A 75 6.66 -6.62 19.48
CA ILE A 75 6.01 -7.93 19.51
C ILE A 75 6.70 -8.80 20.56
N PRO A 76 5.96 -9.36 21.54
CA PRO A 76 6.56 -10.21 22.55
C PRO A 76 7.15 -11.49 21.98
N LEU A 77 8.36 -11.81 22.39
CA LEU A 77 9.04 -13.06 22.04
C LEU A 77 8.62 -14.20 22.98
N LYS A 78 8.72 -15.45 22.50
CA LYS A 78 8.45 -16.65 23.31
C LYS A 78 9.29 -16.66 24.59
N TYR A 79 10.55 -16.26 24.51
CA TYR A 79 11.44 -16.13 25.67
C TYR A 79 10.89 -15.15 26.72
N GLU A 80 10.38 -13.99 26.30
CA GLU A 80 9.86 -12.96 27.21
C GLU A 80 8.60 -13.43 27.93
N VAL A 81 7.77 -14.20 27.22
CA VAL A 81 6.58 -14.86 27.79
C VAL A 81 6.99 -15.88 28.85
N LEU A 82 7.92 -16.79 28.53
CA LEU A 82 8.38 -17.85 29.42
C LEU A 82 9.03 -17.29 30.70
N ASN A 83 9.69 -16.14 30.58
CA ASN A 83 10.34 -15.44 31.70
C ASN A 83 9.45 -14.41 32.40
N ASN A 84 8.12 -14.50 32.24
CA ASN A 84 7.16 -13.64 32.94
C ASN A 84 7.30 -12.13 32.68
N LEU A 85 7.88 -11.72 31.55
CA LEU A 85 8.06 -10.30 31.18
C LEU A 85 6.84 -9.70 30.47
N VAL A 86 5.83 -10.53 30.17
CA VAL A 86 4.62 -10.16 29.42
C VAL A 86 3.37 -10.40 30.28
N PRO A 87 2.36 -9.51 30.27
CA PRO A 87 1.11 -9.74 30.99
C PRO A 87 0.41 -11.01 30.50
N ILE A 88 -0.30 -11.68 31.41
CA ILE A 88 -1.03 -12.91 31.07
C ILE A 88 -2.17 -12.59 30.11
N LYS A 89 -2.91 -11.49 30.36
CA LYS A 89 -3.98 -11.00 29.49
C LYS A 89 -3.56 -9.69 28.86
N ASN A 90 -3.77 -9.55 27.56
CA ASN A 90 -3.50 -8.31 26.85
C ASN A 90 -4.71 -7.87 26.02
N MET A 91 -4.99 -6.57 26.02
CA MET A 91 -6.06 -5.90 25.28
C MET A 91 -5.46 -5.09 24.13
N LEU A 92 -5.71 -5.51 22.89
CA LEU A 92 -5.31 -4.78 21.68
C LEU A 92 -6.46 -3.89 21.20
N VAL A 93 -6.15 -2.66 20.80
CA VAL A 93 -7.17 -1.77 20.20
C VAL A 93 -7.47 -2.08 18.74
N ASN A 94 -6.71 -2.95 18.08
CA ASN A 94 -6.92 -3.27 16.66
C ASN A 94 -6.61 -4.73 16.33
N LYS A 95 -7.55 -5.40 15.65
CA LYS A 95 -7.42 -6.79 15.19
C LYS A 95 -6.37 -6.99 14.10
N LEU A 96 -6.01 -5.94 13.36
CA LEU A 96 -4.93 -6.02 12.36
C LEU A 96 -3.63 -6.55 12.98
N TYR A 97 -3.33 -6.12 14.20
CA TYR A 97 -2.14 -6.54 14.92
C TYR A 97 -2.29 -7.89 15.61
N LEU A 98 -3.52 -8.37 15.84
CA LEU A 98 -3.75 -9.65 16.49
C LEU A 98 -3.00 -10.80 15.80
N LYS A 99 -2.91 -10.78 14.46
CA LYS A 99 -2.19 -11.82 13.70
C LYS A 99 -0.70 -11.88 14.02
N ASP A 100 -0.06 -10.71 14.16
CA ASP A 100 1.37 -10.60 14.42
C ASP A 100 1.72 -11.07 15.85
N PHE A 101 0.80 -10.86 16.79
CA PHE A 101 0.92 -11.31 18.18
C PHE A 101 0.47 -12.77 18.38
N SER A 102 -0.60 -13.21 17.72
CA SER A 102 -1.23 -14.53 17.96
C SER A 102 -0.42 -15.71 17.44
N SER A 103 0.47 -15.48 16.47
CA SER A 103 1.40 -16.50 15.98
C SER A 103 2.43 -16.92 17.05
N HIS A 104 2.74 -16.03 17.99
CA HIS A 104 3.75 -16.24 19.02
C HIS A 104 3.15 -16.40 20.44
N TYR A 105 1.97 -15.83 20.71
CA TYR A 105 1.33 -15.88 22.03
C TYR A 105 -0.20 -15.81 21.96
N LYS A 106 -0.91 -16.82 22.50
CA LYS A 106 -2.37 -16.99 22.35
C LYS A 106 -3.24 -16.05 23.22
N ASN A 107 -2.68 -15.32 24.18
CA ASN A 107 -3.48 -14.57 25.18
C ASN A 107 -3.71 -13.08 24.87
N PHE A 108 -3.58 -12.67 23.61
CA PHE A 108 -4.02 -11.34 23.17
C PHE A 108 -5.50 -11.38 22.77
N LYS A 109 -6.30 -10.48 23.35
CA LYS A 109 -7.71 -10.27 22.97
C LYS A 109 -7.86 -8.88 22.39
N VAL A 110 -8.66 -8.75 21.35
CA VAL A 110 -8.98 -7.44 20.76
C VAL A 110 -10.12 -6.81 21.56
N ASN A 111 -9.90 -5.58 22.04
CA ASN A 111 -10.94 -4.76 22.64
C ASN A 111 -10.70 -3.29 22.25
N PHE A 112 -11.60 -2.72 21.46
CA PHE A 112 -11.54 -1.31 21.03
C PHE A 112 -11.98 -0.34 22.13
N ASP A 113 -12.74 -0.83 23.12
CA ASP A 113 -13.23 -0.04 24.26
C ASP A 113 -12.17 0.04 25.39
N THR A 114 -10.89 0.29 25.04
CA THR A 114 -9.88 0.62 26.05
C THR A 114 -10.16 1.99 26.66
N PHE A 115 -9.58 2.26 27.84
CA PHE A 115 -9.77 3.54 28.56
C PHE A 115 -9.54 4.76 27.66
N ARG A 116 -8.52 4.76 26.80
CA ARG A 116 -8.20 5.85 25.87
C ARG A 116 -9.30 6.09 24.84
N TYR A 117 -9.87 5.03 24.25
CA TYR A 117 -10.80 5.15 23.12
C TYR A 117 -12.28 5.04 23.49
N LYS A 118 -12.61 4.67 24.73
CA LYS A 118 -13.99 4.54 25.22
C LYS A 118 -14.83 5.80 24.95
N LYS A 119 -14.22 6.98 25.05
CA LYS A 119 -14.88 8.27 24.80
C LYS A 119 -15.35 8.49 23.36
N TYR A 120 -14.68 7.92 22.36
CA TYR A 120 -15.05 8.14 20.94
C TYR A 120 -16.28 7.33 20.49
N LYS A 121 -16.69 6.33 21.30
CA LYS A 121 -17.93 5.54 21.11
C LYS A 121 -19.18 6.41 21.15
N PHE A 122 -19.14 7.49 21.93
CA PHE A 122 -20.26 8.41 22.13
C PHE A 122 -20.28 9.60 21.17
N ILE A 123 -19.24 9.78 20.36
CA ILE A 123 -19.22 10.80 19.30
C ILE A 123 -20.13 10.33 18.16
N LYS A 124 -21.44 10.59 18.28
CA LYS A 124 -22.44 10.34 17.24
C LYS A 124 -22.39 11.48 16.24
N SER A 125 -21.78 11.24 15.08
CA SER A 125 -21.72 12.14 13.91
C SER A 125 -21.24 13.58 14.18
N GLN A 126 -19.91 13.77 14.17
CA GLN A 126 -19.34 15.11 14.03
C GLN A 126 -19.25 15.45 12.54
N LYS A 127 -19.63 16.67 12.16
CA LYS A 127 -19.45 17.19 10.79
C LYS A 127 -18.05 17.75 10.63
N ILE A 128 -17.49 17.66 9.43
CA ILE A 128 -16.22 18.31 9.14
C ILE A 128 -16.42 19.82 9.21
N LYS A 129 -15.46 20.51 9.83
CA LYS A 129 -15.46 21.97 9.87
C LYS A 129 -15.11 22.54 8.49
N ARG A 130 -16.08 23.20 7.87
CA ARG A 130 -15.89 23.93 6.60
C ARG A 130 -14.84 25.03 6.75
N ALA A 131 -13.97 25.15 5.75
CA ALA A 131 -13.08 26.29 5.57
C ALA A 131 -13.86 27.48 5.01
N ASN A 132 -13.82 28.61 5.71
CA ASN A 132 -14.47 29.86 5.29
C ASN A 132 -13.40 30.94 5.04
N LYS A 133 -13.43 32.09 5.72
CA LYS A 133 -12.38 33.12 5.59
C LYS A 133 -11.08 32.75 6.31
N THR A 134 -11.15 31.84 7.29
CA THR A 134 -10.01 31.37 8.09
C THR A 134 -9.84 29.86 7.97
N PHE A 135 -8.58 29.42 7.98
CA PHE A 135 -8.20 28.01 7.95
C PHE A 135 -7.28 27.69 9.12
N ASN A 136 -7.80 26.96 10.10
CA ASN A 136 -7.10 26.66 11.35
C ASN A 136 -6.36 25.33 11.26
N ILE A 137 -5.04 25.39 11.40
CA ILE A 137 -4.14 24.24 11.33
C ILE A 137 -3.58 24.02 12.73
N THR A 138 -3.77 22.83 13.30
CA THR A 138 -3.16 22.47 14.58
C THR A 138 -1.89 21.66 14.35
N VAL A 139 -0.79 22.05 14.96
CA VAL A 139 0.51 21.42 14.80
C VAL A 139 0.86 20.73 16.11
N PHE A 140 0.89 19.40 16.10
CA PHE A 140 1.28 18.61 17.26
C PHE A 140 2.78 18.35 17.22
N LEU A 141 3.48 18.93 18.19
CA LEU A 141 4.92 18.84 18.28
C LEU A 141 5.31 17.62 19.15
N PRO A 142 6.12 16.69 18.63
CA PRO A 142 6.48 15.45 19.31
C PRO A 142 7.39 15.69 20.53
N ILE A 143 7.63 14.63 21.33
CA ILE A 143 8.50 14.71 22.52
C ILE A 143 9.98 14.91 22.15
N GLN A 144 10.38 14.61 20.92
CA GLN A 144 11.71 14.89 20.42
C GLN A 144 11.80 16.38 20.07
N GLN A 145 12.66 17.12 20.79
CA GLN A 145 12.82 18.56 20.61
C GLN A 145 13.33 18.90 19.21
N ASP A 146 14.35 18.19 18.70
CA ASP A 146 14.91 18.44 17.36
C ASP A 146 13.87 18.28 16.24
N GLU A 147 12.98 17.29 16.37
CA GLU A 147 11.90 17.08 15.41
C GLU A 147 10.87 18.21 15.47
N SER A 148 10.52 18.63 16.69
CA SER A 148 9.63 19.78 16.91
C SER A 148 10.21 21.06 16.31
N ILE A 149 11.51 21.31 16.50
CA ILE A 149 12.20 22.49 15.95
C ILE A 149 12.15 22.47 14.42
N LYS A 150 12.42 21.32 13.78
CA LYS A 150 12.34 21.20 12.32
C LYS A 150 10.94 21.51 11.78
N ILE A 151 9.90 20.95 12.40
CA ILE A 151 8.50 21.23 11.98
C ILE A 151 8.20 22.74 12.13
N LEU A 152 8.63 23.34 13.23
CA LEU A 152 8.47 24.78 13.46
C LEU A 152 9.19 25.62 12.40
N ASP A 153 10.42 25.27 12.06
CA ASP A 153 11.20 26.00 11.04
C ASP A 153 10.57 25.88 9.65
N GLN A 154 9.99 24.73 9.31
CA GLN A 154 9.23 24.56 8.08
C GLN A 154 8.01 25.49 8.05
N ILE A 155 7.25 25.55 9.15
CA ILE A 155 6.06 26.40 9.27
C ILE A 155 6.42 27.89 9.18
N LYS A 156 7.49 28.32 9.85
CA LYS A 156 7.96 29.72 9.81
C LYS A 156 8.34 30.18 8.41
N LYS A 157 8.83 29.27 7.57
CA LYS A 157 9.23 29.56 6.19
C LYS A 157 8.06 29.62 5.21
N LEU A 158 6.85 29.22 5.63
CA LEU A 158 5.66 29.25 4.76
C LEU A 158 5.26 30.70 4.49
N LYS A 159 5.25 31.07 3.20
CA LYS A 159 4.73 32.35 2.72
C LYS A 159 3.48 32.10 1.89
N PHE A 160 2.34 32.53 2.42
CA PHE A 160 1.07 32.53 1.69
C PHE A 160 0.87 33.89 1.02
N GLU A 161 0.25 33.91 -0.16
CA GLU A 161 0.01 35.13 -0.91
C GLU A 161 -0.94 36.06 -0.15
N LYS A 162 -0.69 37.39 -0.21
CA LYS A 162 -1.54 38.39 0.46
C LYS A 162 -3.00 38.35 0.00
N GLN A 163 -3.26 37.88 -1.22
CA GLN A 163 -4.61 37.74 -1.81
C GLN A 163 -5.19 36.31 -1.67
N SER A 164 -4.60 35.46 -0.83
CA SER A 164 -5.12 34.11 -0.63
C SER A 164 -6.59 34.12 -0.16
N LYS A 165 -7.39 33.21 -0.71
CA LYS A 165 -8.80 33.00 -0.34
C LYS A 165 -9.01 32.72 1.16
N PHE A 166 -7.98 32.25 1.86
CA PHE A 166 -8.03 31.89 3.27
C PHE A 166 -6.92 32.58 4.06
N LYS A 167 -7.25 33.05 5.28
CA LYS A 167 -6.25 33.39 6.29
C LYS A 167 -5.86 32.13 7.07
N TYR A 168 -4.60 31.72 6.96
CA TYR A 168 -4.08 30.51 7.60
C TYR A 168 -3.60 30.81 9.02
N HIS A 169 -4.12 30.09 10.02
CA HIS A 169 -3.71 30.19 11.41
C HIS A 169 -3.09 28.86 11.88
N PHE A 170 -1.90 28.91 12.46
CA PHE A 170 -1.20 27.75 13.01
C PHE A 170 -1.29 27.73 14.53
N TYR A 171 -1.76 26.63 15.09
CA TYR A 171 -1.91 26.43 16.53
C TYR A 171 -0.94 25.35 17.00
N LEU A 172 0.16 25.76 17.61
CA LEU A 172 1.24 24.91 18.10
C LEU A 172 0.84 24.25 19.42
N LYS A 173 0.80 22.92 19.43
CA LYS A 173 0.53 22.12 20.62
C LYS A 173 1.75 21.30 21.00
N PHE A 174 2.47 21.79 22.00
CA PHE A 174 3.69 21.16 22.51
C PHE A 174 3.41 19.87 23.28
N HIS A 175 4.37 18.94 23.26
CA HIS A 175 4.32 17.77 24.12
C HIS A 175 4.33 18.20 25.61
N PRO A 176 3.55 17.55 26.50
CA PRO A 176 3.47 17.95 27.91
C PRO A 176 4.81 17.98 28.65
N ASN A 177 5.76 17.13 28.26
CA ASN A 177 7.09 17.04 28.88
C ASN A 177 8.04 18.18 28.52
N PHE A 178 7.65 19.13 27.66
CA PHE A 178 8.49 20.28 27.36
C PHE A 178 8.48 21.28 28.52
N SER A 179 9.66 21.80 28.86
CA SER A 179 9.79 22.84 29.88
C SER A 179 9.04 24.10 29.47
N ILE A 180 8.60 24.86 30.47
CA ILE A 180 7.93 26.15 30.27
C ILE A 180 8.84 27.09 29.48
N ASP A 181 10.15 27.10 29.78
CA ASP A 181 11.14 27.95 29.10
C ASP A 181 11.25 27.62 27.61
N PHE A 182 11.26 26.32 27.26
CA PHE A 182 11.28 25.90 25.87
C PHE A 182 10.03 26.38 25.13
N LYS A 183 8.85 26.27 25.74
CA LYS A 183 7.60 26.77 25.14
C LYS A 183 7.62 28.29 24.97
N ARG A 184 8.13 29.04 25.97
CA ARG A 184 8.27 30.51 25.93
C ARG A 184 9.21 30.99 24.82
N LYS A 185 10.25 30.23 24.46
CA LYS A 185 11.10 30.55 23.29
C LYS A 185 10.30 30.73 21.99
N TYR A 186 9.13 30.10 21.90
CA TYR A 186 8.25 30.13 20.74
C TYR A 186 6.92 30.87 21.00
N SER A 187 6.74 31.50 22.17
CA SER A 187 5.53 32.30 22.46
C SER A 187 5.49 33.61 21.69
N ASN A 188 6.66 34.15 21.32
CA ASN A 188 6.81 35.41 20.60
C ASN A 188 6.73 35.23 19.06
N LEU A 189 6.24 34.08 18.57
CA LEU A 189 6.00 33.86 17.13
C LEU A 189 4.66 34.45 16.63
N SER A 190 4.03 35.31 17.44
CA SER A 190 2.72 35.92 17.18
C SER A 190 2.65 36.76 15.90
N ASP A 191 3.79 37.18 15.34
CA ASP A 191 3.84 38.10 14.20
C ASP A 191 3.42 37.49 12.85
N ASN A 192 3.11 36.20 12.76
CA ASN A 192 2.79 35.55 11.48
C ASN A 192 1.66 34.50 11.57
N ASN A 193 0.57 34.80 12.27
CA ASN A 193 -0.59 33.90 12.41
C ASN A 193 -0.25 32.53 13.07
N ILE A 194 0.76 32.49 13.93
CA ILE A 194 1.16 31.31 14.70
C ILE A 194 0.85 31.55 16.18
N PHE A 195 0.18 30.60 16.84
CA PHE A 195 -0.33 30.72 18.20
C PHE A 195 0.01 29.46 19.01
N ILE A 196 0.26 29.60 20.31
CA ILE A 196 0.37 28.44 21.21
C ILE A 196 -1.03 27.95 21.62
N CYS A 197 -1.23 26.63 21.65
CA CYS A 197 -2.49 25.98 21.99
C CYS A 197 -2.38 25.13 23.27
N GLU A 198 -2.79 25.73 24.39
CA GLU A 198 -2.83 25.07 25.71
C GLU A 198 -4.12 24.28 25.96
N LYS A 199 -5.10 24.36 25.04
CA LYS A 199 -6.39 23.66 25.18
C LYS A 199 -6.23 22.15 25.16
N ASN A 200 -7.14 21.43 25.81
CA ASN A 200 -7.17 19.98 25.72
C ASN A 200 -7.42 19.52 24.26
N PHE A 201 -7.08 18.27 23.96
CA PHE A 201 -7.15 17.72 22.60
C PHE A 201 -8.52 17.89 21.93
N GLU A 202 -9.60 17.69 22.67
CA GLU A 202 -10.96 17.66 22.15
C GLU A 202 -11.44 19.06 21.76
N GLU A 203 -11.14 20.05 22.59
CA GLU A 203 -11.36 21.46 22.28
C GLU A 203 -10.53 21.92 21.08
N THR A 204 -9.28 21.46 20.99
CA THR A 204 -8.42 21.75 19.84
C THR A 204 -9.06 21.19 18.56
N MET A 205 -9.44 19.91 18.53
CA MET A 205 -10.04 19.27 17.34
C MET A 205 -11.35 19.91 16.89
N LYS A 206 -12.20 20.37 17.81
CA LYS A 206 -13.42 21.12 17.44
C LYS A 206 -13.12 22.42 16.69
N ARG A 207 -11.92 22.98 16.84
CA ARG A 207 -11.51 24.27 16.25
C ARG A 207 -10.66 24.11 14.99
N SER A 208 -9.99 22.97 14.82
CA SER A 208 -9.10 22.67 13.70
C SER A 208 -9.86 22.33 12.41
N ASN A 209 -9.34 22.80 11.27
CA ASN A 209 -9.69 22.31 9.94
C ASN A 209 -8.72 21.21 9.49
N LEU A 210 -7.47 21.28 9.92
CA LEU A 210 -6.39 20.36 9.55
C LEU A 210 -5.46 20.15 10.73
N SER A 211 -4.87 18.96 10.86
CA SER A 211 -3.80 18.70 11.84
C SER A 211 -2.49 18.35 11.15
N ILE A 212 -1.37 18.89 11.61
CA ILE A 212 -0.02 18.45 11.26
C ILE A 212 0.49 17.59 12.41
N ILE A 213 0.73 16.30 12.16
CA ILE A 213 1.06 15.31 13.19
C ILE A 213 2.11 14.34 12.63
N GLY A 214 3.21 14.14 13.37
CA GLY A 214 4.18 13.08 13.10
C GLY A 214 3.65 11.67 13.41
N ALA A 215 4.55 10.72 13.65
CA ALA A 215 4.23 9.33 14.01
C ALA A 215 3.64 9.24 15.43
N SER A 216 2.34 9.49 15.58
CA SER A 216 1.63 9.48 16.86
C SER A 216 0.21 8.93 16.74
N THR A 217 -0.27 8.26 17.79
CA THR A 217 -1.68 7.88 17.96
C THR A 217 -2.65 9.05 17.89
N THR A 218 -2.17 10.26 18.20
CA THR A 218 -2.93 11.50 18.06
C THR A 218 -3.48 11.67 16.65
N SER A 219 -2.77 11.17 15.62
CA SER A 219 -3.26 11.20 14.24
C SER A 219 -4.55 10.41 14.04
N ILE A 220 -4.67 9.21 14.64
CA ILE A 220 -5.89 8.40 14.59
C ILE A 220 -7.02 9.11 15.33
N GLU A 221 -6.72 9.73 16.47
CA GLU A 221 -7.71 10.48 17.23
C GLU A 221 -8.23 11.70 16.44
N SER A 222 -7.38 12.43 15.71
CA SER A 222 -7.79 13.52 14.82
C SER A 222 -8.74 13.01 13.74
N ILE A 223 -8.46 11.84 13.16
CA ILE A 223 -9.36 11.20 12.20
C ILE A 223 -10.70 10.84 12.84
N LEU A 224 -10.72 10.34 14.08
CA LEU A 224 -11.97 10.04 14.81
C LEU A 224 -12.79 11.31 15.11
N PHE A 225 -12.14 12.47 15.12
CA PHE A 225 -12.74 13.81 15.24
C PHE A 225 -13.08 14.48 13.89
N TYR A 226 -13.00 13.75 12.77
CA TYR A 226 -13.29 14.27 11.43
C TYR A 226 -12.34 15.41 10.99
N VAL A 227 -11.11 15.42 11.53
CA VAL A 227 -10.06 16.38 11.16
C VAL A 227 -9.01 15.64 10.33
N PRO A 228 -8.77 16.04 9.05
CA PRO A 228 -7.72 15.44 8.23
C PRO A 228 -6.32 15.70 8.80
N VAL A 229 -5.36 14.87 8.39
CA VAL A 229 -4.00 14.90 8.94
C VAL A 229 -2.95 15.05 7.84
N LEU A 230 -2.05 16.01 7.99
CA LEU A 230 -0.79 16.08 7.26
C LEU A 230 0.33 15.51 8.12
N CYS A 231 1.18 14.69 7.52
CA CYS A 231 2.31 14.10 8.21
C CYS A 231 3.64 14.53 7.59
N PRO A 232 4.60 15.05 8.39
CA PRO A 232 5.95 15.28 7.91
C PRO A 232 6.64 13.97 7.57
N ILE A 233 7.36 13.93 6.45
CA ILE A 233 8.37 12.92 6.15
C ILE A 233 9.73 13.55 6.44
N ASN A 234 10.33 13.15 7.56
CA ASN A 234 11.68 13.58 7.92
C ASN A 234 12.69 12.54 7.44
N SER A 235 13.79 12.99 6.83
CA SER A 235 14.86 12.18 6.22
C SER A 235 15.62 11.25 7.18
N PHE A 236 15.36 11.33 8.49
CA PHE A 236 16.13 10.64 9.52
C PHE A 236 15.54 9.30 9.99
N PHE A 237 14.28 8.99 9.67
CA PHE A 237 13.63 7.76 10.14
C PHE A 237 12.69 7.15 9.11
N ILE A 238 12.52 5.83 9.20
CA ILE A 238 11.47 5.10 8.50
C ILE A 238 10.12 5.62 9.02
N TYR A 239 9.27 6.08 8.11
CA TYR A 239 7.97 6.67 8.45
C TYR A 239 6.99 5.61 9.01
N ASP A 240 6.83 5.60 10.33
CA ASP A 240 5.96 4.71 11.12
C ASP A 240 4.64 5.42 11.53
N SER A 241 3.92 6.00 10.56
CA SER A 241 2.61 6.57 10.87
C SER A 241 1.55 5.48 11.03
N PRO A 242 0.75 5.53 12.11
CA PRO A 242 -0.35 4.59 12.29
C PRO A 242 -1.46 4.74 11.25
N LEU A 243 -1.52 5.86 10.50
CA LEU A 243 -2.55 6.06 9.48
C LEU A 243 -2.37 5.10 8.29
N ILE A 244 -1.13 4.66 8.03
CA ILE A 244 -0.79 3.78 6.92
C ILE A 244 -1.57 2.47 7.07
N ASN A 245 -2.29 2.07 6.02
CA ASN A 245 -3.17 0.89 5.96
C ASN A 245 -4.45 0.96 6.85
N LEU A 246 -4.56 1.93 7.78
CA LEU A 246 -5.73 2.08 8.64
C LEU A 246 -6.77 3.04 8.09
N VAL A 247 -6.32 4.12 7.44
CA VAL A 247 -7.17 5.23 7.02
C VAL A 247 -7.03 5.46 5.51
N PRO A 248 -8.10 5.81 4.76
CA PRO A 248 -7.98 6.16 3.34
C PRO A 248 -7.09 7.38 3.10
N LYS A 249 -6.30 7.37 2.01
CA LYS A 249 -5.39 8.48 1.62
C LYS A 249 -6.08 9.84 1.38
N LYS A 250 -7.41 9.89 1.22
CA LYS A 250 -8.13 11.17 1.16
C LYS A 250 -8.22 11.90 2.51
N LEU A 251 -8.07 11.17 3.62
CA LEU A 251 -8.18 11.75 4.97
C LEU A 251 -6.82 12.13 5.57
N TYR A 252 -5.72 11.72 4.92
CA TYR A 252 -4.38 12.11 5.33
C TYR A 252 -3.43 12.20 4.14
N SER A 253 -2.48 13.11 4.19
CA SER A 253 -1.41 13.20 3.19
C SER A 253 -0.06 13.38 3.86
N MET A 254 1.00 13.09 3.11
CA MET A 254 2.37 13.31 3.55
C MET A 254 2.96 14.52 2.83
N TYR A 255 3.96 15.15 3.45
CA TYR A 255 4.73 16.22 2.83
C TYR A 255 6.24 16.07 3.14
N PHE A 256 7.07 16.55 2.21
CA PHE A 256 8.53 16.33 2.25
C PHE A 256 9.34 17.60 2.55
N ASN A 257 8.85 18.75 2.11
CA ASN A 257 9.52 20.04 2.24
C ASN A 257 8.48 21.17 2.39
N ASN A 258 8.96 22.41 2.49
CA ASN A 258 8.11 23.59 2.73
C ASN A 258 7.13 23.85 1.59
N ASP A 259 7.55 23.68 0.34
CA ASP A 259 6.71 23.94 -0.82
C ASP A 259 5.60 22.90 -0.95
N ASP A 260 5.91 21.63 -0.71
CA ASP A 260 4.91 20.58 -0.67
C ASP A 260 3.98 20.77 0.53
N LEU A 261 4.49 21.16 1.70
CA LEU A 261 3.66 21.50 2.87
C LEU A 261 2.65 22.60 2.53
N LYS A 262 3.10 23.70 1.91
CA LYS A 262 2.26 24.81 1.47
C LYS A 262 1.16 24.32 0.52
N ARG A 263 1.56 23.63 -0.55
CA ARG A 263 0.63 23.10 -1.57
C ARG A 263 -0.42 22.16 -0.97
N LYS A 264 -0.03 21.30 -0.02
CA LYS A 264 -0.95 20.38 0.65
C LYS A 264 -1.92 21.12 1.57
N ILE A 265 -1.46 22.15 2.29
CA ILE A 265 -2.33 23.00 3.11
C ILE A 265 -3.39 23.67 2.23
N GLU A 266 -2.98 24.27 1.11
CA GLU A 266 -3.89 24.95 0.17
C GLU A 266 -4.90 23.97 -0.45
N LEU A 267 -4.45 22.76 -0.83
CA LEU A 267 -5.33 21.69 -1.31
C LEU A 267 -6.41 21.33 -0.28
N TYR A 268 -6.03 21.11 0.99
CA TYR A 268 -7.01 20.80 2.04
C TYR A 268 -7.93 21.98 2.33
N ALA A 269 -7.44 23.22 2.27
CA ALA A 269 -8.28 24.41 2.42
C ALA A 269 -9.35 24.48 1.32
N GLU A 270 -8.98 24.23 0.06
CA GLU A 270 -9.92 24.24 -1.05
C GLU A 270 -10.95 23.10 -0.95
N LEU A 271 -10.49 21.87 -0.66
CA LEU A 271 -11.37 20.71 -0.43
C LEU A 271 -12.37 20.97 0.70
N LEU A 272 -11.93 21.59 1.80
CA LEU A 272 -12.77 21.90 2.94
C LEU A 272 -13.62 23.15 2.75
N SER A 273 -13.50 23.88 1.65
CA SER A 273 -14.37 25.02 1.33
C SER A 273 -15.61 24.62 0.54
N ASN A 274 -15.56 23.48 -0.16
CA ASN A 274 -16.62 22.99 -1.02
C ASN A 274 -17.54 21.98 -0.32
N LYS A 275 -18.85 22.27 -0.26
CA LYS A 275 -19.85 21.40 0.40
C LYS A 275 -19.89 19.97 -0.15
N LYS A 276 -19.71 19.78 -1.46
CA LYS A 276 -19.72 18.45 -2.11
C LYS A 276 -18.51 17.61 -1.66
N HIS A 277 -17.32 18.22 -1.61
CA HIS A 277 -16.10 17.58 -1.14
C HIS A 277 -16.15 17.24 0.37
N ILE A 278 -16.71 18.14 1.19
CA ILE A 278 -16.95 17.86 2.62
C ILE A 278 -17.81 16.62 2.80
N LYS A 279 -18.93 16.49 2.07
CA LYS A 279 -19.81 15.32 2.16
C LYS A 279 -19.07 14.03 1.81
N LEU A 280 -18.20 14.05 0.80
CA LEU A 280 -17.37 12.90 0.42
C LEU A 280 -16.33 12.53 1.49
N LEU A 281 -15.75 13.53 2.15
CA LEU A 281 -14.83 13.32 3.27
C LEU A 281 -15.56 12.82 4.52
N GLU A 282 -16.76 13.33 4.83
CA GLU A 282 -17.58 12.86 5.95
C GLU A 282 -18.00 11.39 5.78
N ILE A 283 -18.33 10.98 4.56
CA ILE A 283 -18.56 9.56 4.22
C ILE A 283 -17.29 8.75 4.47
N ALA A 284 -16.12 9.27 4.06
CA ALA A 284 -14.84 8.60 4.27
C ALA A 284 -14.49 8.43 5.76
N PHE A 285 -14.65 9.49 6.56
CA PHE A 285 -14.47 9.43 8.02
C PHE A 285 -15.44 8.45 8.68
N SER A 286 -16.71 8.48 8.27
CA SER A 286 -17.74 7.56 8.77
C SER A 286 -17.41 6.11 8.44
N LYS A 287 -16.87 5.85 7.24
CA LYS A 287 -16.38 4.51 6.84
C LYS A 287 -15.14 4.10 7.63
N ALA A 288 -14.15 4.99 7.82
CA ALA A 288 -12.97 4.71 8.63
C ALA A 288 -13.35 4.36 10.08
N LYS A 289 -14.27 5.13 10.68
CA LYS A 289 -14.83 4.88 12.01
C LYS A 289 -15.57 3.53 12.09
N LYS A 290 -16.46 3.23 11.11
CA LYS A 290 -17.16 1.94 11.03
C LYS A 290 -16.20 0.76 10.78
N LYS A 291 -15.14 0.91 9.99
CA LYS A 291 -14.15 -0.14 9.69
C LYS A 291 -13.29 -0.47 10.91
N ASN A 292 -12.94 0.54 11.71
CA ASN A 292 -12.22 0.36 12.98
C ASN A 292 -13.10 -0.25 14.08
N TYR A 293 -14.41 0.05 14.07
CA TYR A 293 -15.38 -0.46 15.06
C TYR A 293 -15.98 -1.84 14.70
N LYS A 294 -16.31 -2.13 13.43
CA LYS A 294 -16.92 -3.42 13.02
C LYS A 294 -15.92 -4.59 12.98
N ARG A 295 -14.61 -4.34 12.89
CA ARG A 295 -13.60 -5.41 12.90
C ARG A 295 -13.32 -5.98 14.29
N SER A 296 -13.79 -5.34 15.37
CA SER A 296 -13.68 -5.86 16.74
C SER A 296 -14.82 -6.80 17.16
N ILE A 297 -15.92 -6.91 16.38
CA ILE A 297 -17.10 -7.72 16.75
C ILE A 297 -17.35 -8.93 15.84
N MET A 298 -16.63 -9.13 14.74
CA MET A 298 -16.87 -10.30 13.88
C MET A 298 -16.00 -11.51 14.25
N LEU A 299 -16.60 -12.41 15.03
CA LEU A 299 -16.32 -13.84 15.09
C LEU A 299 -16.49 -14.50 13.72
N ASN A 300 -15.73 -15.58 13.53
CA ASN A 300 -15.92 -16.66 12.56
C ASN A 300 -16.59 -16.28 11.23
N SER A 301 -15.77 -16.15 10.20
CA SER A 301 -16.18 -16.73 8.92
C SER A 301 -14.97 -17.19 8.12
N LEU A 302 -14.77 -18.51 8.13
CA LEU A 302 -14.67 -19.25 6.88
C LEU A 302 -15.82 -18.78 5.97
N LYS A 303 -15.66 -17.64 5.30
CA LYS A 303 -16.64 -17.15 4.34
C LYS A 303 -16.42 -17.95 3.07
N LYS A 304 -17.13 -19.08 3.02
CA LYS A 304 -17.46 -19.96 1.89
C LYS A 304 -16.78 -19.55 0.58
N TYR A 305 -15.74 -20.29 0.21
CA TYR A 305 -15.47 -20.51 -1.21
C TYR A 305 -16.77 -21.04 -1.84
N ASN A 306 -17.13 -20.57 -3.03
CA ASN A 306 -18.18 -21.26 -3.77
C ASN A 306 -17.71 -22.71 -4.07
N SER A 307 -18.63 -23.63 -4.34
CA SER A 307 -18.30 -25.05 -4.55
C SER A 307 -17.26 -25.26 -5.66
N LYS A 308 -17.28 -24.43 -6.72
CA LYS A 308 -16.32 -24.47 -7.81
C LYS A 308 -14.90 -24.10 -7.38
N ASP A 309 -14.74 -23.04 -6.59
CA ASP A 309 -13.44 -22.57 -6.11
C ASP A 309 -12.83 -23.55 -5.10
N LEU A 310 -13.67 -24.16 -4.25
CA LEU A 310 -13.22 -25.20 -3.33
C LEU A 310 -12.73 -26.44 -4.10
N LEU A 311 -13.46 -26.87 -5.12
CA LEU A 311 -13.05 -28.00 -5.98
C LEU A 311 -11.72 -27.71 -6.67
N LYS A 312 -11.54 -26.52 -7.26
CA LYS A 312 -10.28 -26.14 -7.90
C LYS A 312 -9.10 -26.16 -6.92
N LEU A 313 -9.29 -25.66 -5.69
CA LEU A 313 -8.27 -25.70 -4.64
C LEU A 313 -7.94 -27.13 -4.21
N THR A 314 -8.94 -27.99 -4.05
CA THR A 314 -8.74 -29.40 -3.70
C THR A 314 -7.94 -30.11 -4.79
N LEU A 315 -8.32 -29.95 -6.06
CA LEU A 315 -7.61 -30.56 -7.19
C LEU A 315 -6.17 -30.04 -7.33
N SER A 316 -5.92 -28.76 -7.04
CA SER A 316 -4.58 -28.17 -7.03
C SER A 316 -3.70 -28.75 -5.91
N ARG A 317 -4.25 -28.86 -4.70
CA ARG A 317 -3.55 -29.40 -3.52
C ARG A 317 -3.25 -30.89 -3.63
N LEU A 318 -4.13 -31.64 -4.29
CA LEU A 318 -3.91 -33.04 -4.65
C LEU A 318 -2.92 -33.22 -5.82
N GLY A 319 -2.45 -32.14 -6.44
CA GLY A 319 -1.51 -32.18 -7.56
C GLY A 319 -2.13 -32.50 -8.92
N ILE A 320 -3.43 -32.83 -8.97
CA ILE A 320 -4.18 -33.12 -10.21
C ILE A 320 -4.17 -31.90 -11.14
N ARG A 321 -4.34 -30.70 -10.57
CA ARG A 321 -4.26 -29.43 -11.29
C ARG A 321 -2.97 -28.69 -10.93
N ASN A 322 -1.85 -29.17 -11.43
CA ASN A 322 -0.54 -28.55 -11.21
C ASN A 322 0.04 -28.04 -12.54
N PRO A 323 0.02 -26.72 -12.82
CA PRO A 323 0.61 -26.17 -14.04
C PRO A 323 2.14 -26.09 -14.00
N PHE A 324 2.78 -26.42 -12.87
CA PHE A 324 4.21 -26.19 -12.63
C PHE A 324 5.09 -27.40 -12.95
N ASN A 325 4.49 -28.53 -13.36
CA ASN A 325 5.21 -29.74 -13.78
C ASN A 325 5.40 -29.84 -15.29
N LYS A 326 4.96 -28.82 -16.05
CA LYS A 326 5.05 -28.76 -17.50
C LYS A 326 5.67 -27.43 -17.91
N MET A 327 6.21 -27.41 -19.13
CA MET A 327 6.65 -26.18 -19.77
C MET A 327 5.50 -25.17 -19.83
N PHE A 328 5.80 -23.90 -19.59
CA PHE A 328 4.83 -22.83 -19.75
C PHE A 328 4.36 -22.76 -21.21
N LYS A 329 3.13 -22.29 -21.43
CA LYS A 329 2.52 -22.21 -22.78
C LYS A 329 2.43 -20.80 -23.32
N VAL A 330 2.76 -19.81 -22.50
CA VAL A 330 2.66 -18.39 -22.81
C VAL A 330 3.93 -17.72 -22.28
N ILE A 331 4.43 -16.72 -22.97
CA ILE A 331 5.42 -15.79 -22.42
C ILE A 331 5.03 -14.37 -22.82
N GLU A 332 5.11 -13.46 -21.86
CA GLU A 332 4.96 -12.03 -22.09
C GLU A 332 6.32 -11.35 -21.86
N PHE A 333 6.68 -10.40 -22.72
CA PHE A 333 7.88 -9.61 -22.50
C PHE A 333 7.72 -8.17 -22.99
N GLU A 334 8.37 -7.25 -22.31
CA GLU A 334 8.23 -5.82 -22.57
C GLU A 334 9.28 -5.33 -23.58
N THR A 335 8.87 -5.04 -24.82
CA THR A 335 9.76 -4.47 -25.85
C THR A 335 10.08 -3.00 -25.59
N THR A 336 9.07 -2.26 -25.15
CA THR A 336 9.18 -0.88 -24.71
C THR A 336 8.30 -0.63 -23.50
N ALA A 337 8.76 0.21 -22.57
CA ALA A 337 7.99 0.73 -21.46
C ALA A 337 7.24 2.03 -21.82
N TYR A 338 7.59 2.65 -22.96
CA TYR A 338 6.90 3.84 -23.45
C TYR A 338 5.50 3.48 -23.96
N CYS A 339 4.51 4.31 -23.60
CA CYS A 339 3.18 4.26 -24.14
C CYS A 339 2.71 5.68 -24.46
N ASN A 340 2.17 5.89 -25.64
CA ASN A 340 1.62 7.17 -26.08
C ASN A 340 0.28 7.54 -25.38
N ARG A 341 -0.25 6.66 -24.52
CA ARG A 341 -1.51 6.87 -23.79
C ARG A 341 -1.31 6.83 -22.28
N LYS A 342 -2.13 7.61 -21.56
CA LYS A 342 -2.16 7.73 -20.11
C LYS A 342 -3.57 7.44 -19.58
N CYS A 343 -4.00 6.19 -19.67
CA CYS A 343 -5.36 5.77 -19.31
C CYS A 343 -5.54 5.78 -17.78
N ASN A 344 -6.66 6.31 -17.27
CA ASN A 344 -6.98 6.35 -15.83
C ASN A 344 -6.97 4.98 -15.12
N TYR A 345 -7.08 3.91 -15.92
CA TYR A 345 -7.05 2.52 -15.49
C TYR A 345 -5.76 1.80 -15.92
N CYS A 346 -4.67 2.54 -16.06
CA CYS A 346 -3.32 2.04 -16.24
C CYS A 346 -2.39 2.77 -15.27
N PRO A 347 -1.43 2.11 -14.59
CA PRO A 347 -0.51 2.79 -13.68
C PRO A 347 0.36 3.83 -14.39
N ASN A 348 0.51 3.73 -15.71
CA ASN A 348 1.19 4.72 -16.54
C ASN A 348 0.59 6.14 -16.45
N VAL A 349 -0.65 6.30 -15.97
CA VAL A 349 -1.27 7.63 -15.77
C VAL A 349 -0.58 8.45 -14.68
N ASP A 350 -0.13 7.77 -13.62
CA ASP A 350 0.48 8.41 -12.45
C ASP A 350 2.01 8.37 -12.51
N PHE A 351 2.59 7.36 -13.17
CA PHE A 351 4.03 7.12 -13.22
C PHE A 351 4.44 6.57 -14.58
N GLU A 352 5.41 7.18 -15.25
CA GLU A 352 6.05 6.50 -16.38
C GLU A 352 6.86 5.32 -15.85
N ARG A 353 6.66 4.15 -16.45
CA ARG A 353 7.40 2.94 -16.08
C ARG A 353 8.89 3.18 -16.37
N PHE A 354 9.70 3.15 -15.31
CA PHE A 354 11.14 3.49 -15.26
C PHE A 354 11.54 4.97 -15.18
N GLY A 355 10.59 5.93 -15.18
CA GLY A 355 10.88 7.37 -15.04
C GLY A 355 11.72 7.95 -16.18
N ASP A 356 12.49 9.02 -15.91
CA ASP A 356 13.32 9.75 -16.90
C ASP A 356 14.61 9.02 -17.33
N GLN A 357 14.73 7.70 -17.11
CA GLN A 357 15.93 6.95 -17.49
C GLN A 357 15.87 6.52 -18.97
N GLU A 358 17.02 6.46 -19.65
CA GLU A 358 17.23 6.00 -21.04
C GLU A 358 16.81 4.53 -21.31
N LYS A 359 16.04 3.92 -20.41
CA LYS A 359 15.77 2.48 -20.32
C LYS A 359 14.35 2.12 -20.76
N PHE A 360 13.73 2.97 -21.58
CA PHE A 360 12.41 2.73 -22.14
C PHE A 360 12.40 1.52 -23.07
N PHE A 361 13.48 1.29 -23.82
CA PHE A 361 13.55 0.22 -24.81
C PHE A 361 14.30 -0.99 -24.28
N MET A 362 13.77 -2.19 -24.55
CA MET A 362 14.55 -3.42 -24.41
C MET A 362 15.76 -3.35 -25.35
N ARG A 363 16.93 -3.69 -24.83
CA ARG A 363 18.16 -3.77 -25.64
C ARG A 363 18.09 -4.99 -26.56
N GLU A 364 18.63 -4.86 -27.76
CA GLU A 364 18.60 -5.93 -28.77
C GLU A 364 19.29 -7.21 -28.27
N GLU A 365 20.38 -7.08 -27.52
CA GLU A 365 21.06 -8.22 -26.88
C GLU A 365 20.14 -9.01 -25.94
N VAL A 366 19.26 -8.33 -25.19
CA VAL A 366 18.32 -8.96 -24.25
C VAL A 366 17.24 -9.70 -25.04
N PHE A 367 16.73 -9.07 -26.11
CA PHE A 367 15.77 -9.69 -27.02
C PHE A 367 16.35 -10.95 -27.68
N LYS A 368 17.52 -10.87 -28.30
CA LYS A 368 18.18 -12.03 -28.94
C LYS A 368 18.45 -13.14 -27.94
N THR A 369 18.92 -12.80 -26.74
CA THR A 369 19.13 -13.77 -25.66
C THR A 369 17.82 -14.47 -25.28
N LEU A 370 16.73 -13.73 -25.13
CA LEU A 370 15.41 -14.30 -24.83
C LEU A 370 14.96 -15.28 -25.92
N ILE A 371 15.02 -14.89 -27.19
CA ILE A 371 14.57 -15.74 -28.31
C ILE A 371 15.45 -16.98 -28.46
N SER A 372 16.78 -16.82 -28.36
CA SER A 372 17.72 -17.95 -28.38
C SER A 372 17.40 -18.96 -27.27
N GLN A 373 17.20 -18.49 -26.04
CA GLN A 373 16.88 -19.38 -24.92
C GLN A 373 15.50 -20.05 -25.06
N LEU A 374 14.52 -19.38 -25.68
CA LEU A 374 13.23 -20.02 -26.00
C LEU A 374 13.37 -21.08 -27.10
N SER A 375 14.25 -20.86 -28.09
CA SER A 375 14.56 -21.81 -29.15
C SER A 375 15.25 -23.06 -28.59
N GLU A 376 16.24 -22.88 -27.71
CA GLU A 376 16.88 -23.98 -26.96
C GLU A 376 15.88 -24.83 -26.18
N LEU A 377 14.78 -24.23 -25.70
CA LEU A 377 13.72 -24.92 -24.98
C LEU A 377 12.64 -25.53 -25.90
N ASN A 378 12.81 -25.47 -27.21
CA ASN A 378 11.82 -25.88 -28.21
C ASN A 378 10.43 -25.31 -27.92
N PHE A 379 10.36 -24.01 -27.57
CA PHE A 379 9.11 -23.38 -27.18
C PHE A 379 8.14 -23.28 -28.38
N LYS A 380 6.93 -23.80 -28.22
CA LYS A 380 5.84 -23.77 -29.23
C LYS A 380 4.59 -23.04 -28.74
N GLY A 381 4.76 -22.20 -27.73
CA GLY A 381 3.65 -21.53 -27.05
C GLY A 381 3.25 -20.20 -27.72
N LEU A 382 2.52 -19.40 -26.96
CA LEU A 382 2.14 -18.05 -27.34
C LEU A 382 3.20 -17.05 -26.85
N ILE A 383 3.76 -16.28 -27.77
CA ILE A 383 4.67 -15.17 -27.50
C ILE A 383 3.89 -13.86 -27.60
N SER A 384 4.04 -12.99 -26.60
CA SER A 384 3.28 -11.74 -26.52
C SER A 384 4.18 -10.58 -26.09
N PRO A 385 4.81 -9.86 -27.04
CA PRO A 385 5.79 -8.79 -26.80
C PRO A 385 5.10 -7.49 -26.32
N HIS A 386 4.51 -7.52 -25.13
CA HIS A 386 3.88 -6.36 -24.50
C HIS A 386 3.97 -6.46 -22.98
N LEU A 387 3.78 -5.31 -22.33
CA LEU A 387 3.46 -5.27 -20.91
C LEU A 387 2.64 -4.01 -20.58
N TYR A 388 3.30 -2.89 -20.30
CA TYR A 388 2.63 -1.60 -20.07
C TYR A 388 2.91 -0.56 -21.17
N GLY A 389 3.92 -0.77 -22.01
CA GLY A 389 4.17 0.07 -23.20
C GLY A 389 3.26 -0.22 -24.39
N GLU A 390 3.47 0.53 -25.46
CA GLU A 390 2.83 0.35 -26.78
C GLU A 390 3.82 -0.28 -27.77
N PRO A 391 3.73 -1.60 -28.05
CA PRO A 391 4.68 -2.29 -28.92
C PRO A 391 4.75 -1.72 -30.33
N MET A 392 3.64 -1.22 -30.89
CA MET A 392 3.62 -0.67 -32.24
C MET A 392 4.28 0.73 -32.34
N SER A 393 4.68 1.31 -31.21
CA SER A 393 5.52 2.51 -31.20
C SER A 393 7.02 2.20 -31.26
N ASP A 394 7.41 0.93 -31.08
CA ASP A 394 8.80 0.49 -31.21
C ASP A 394 9.10 0.21 -32.70
N PRO A 395 9.99 0.99 -33.35
CA PRO A 395 10.29 0.82 -34.78
C PRO A 395 10.94 -0.54 -35.10
N ARG A 396 11.46 -1.26 -34.09
CA ARG A 396 12.10 -2.56 -34.25
C ARG A 396 11.11 -3.73 -34.21
N MET A 397 9.85 -3.47 -33.85
CA MET A 397 8.87 -4.54 -33.61
C MET A 397 8.61 -5.41 -34.84
N LEU A 398 8.66 -4.86 -36.06
CA LEU A 398 8.48 -5.65 -37.30
C LEU A 398 9.64 -6.62 -37.53
N SER A 399 10.88 -6.15 -37.49
CA SER A 399 12.06 -7.01 -37.64
C SER A 399 12.21 -8.00 -36.49
N TRP A 400 11.81 -7.63 -35.28
CA TRP A 400 11.75 -8.55 -34.15
C TRP A 400 10.67 -9.62 -34.31
N SER A 401 9.54 -9.29 -34.92
CA SER A 401 8.48 -10.26 -35.23
C SER A 401 8.96 -11.28 -36.26
N GLU A 402 9.65 -10.82 -37.32
CA GLU A 402 10.29 -11.69 -38.30
C GLU A 402 11.34 -12.60 -37.65
N HIS A 403 12.21 -12.05 -36.80
CA HIS A 403 13.21 -12.84 -36.07
C HIS A 403 12.56 -13.90 -35.17
N ILE A 404 11.50 -13.55 -34.42
CA ILE A 404 10.74 -14.51 -33.61
C ILE A 404 10.20 -15.64 -34.49
N LYS A 405 9.58 -15.33 -35.62
CA LYS A 405 8.95 -16.34 -36.49
C LYS A 405 9.98 -17.20 -37.22
N LYS A 406 11.18 -16.67 -37.49
CA LYS A 406 12.30 -17.44 -38.04
C LYS A 406 12.85 -18.46 -37.02
N GLU A 407 13.12 -18.02 -35.80
CA GLU A 407 13.73 -18.87 -34.76
C GLU A 407 12.71 -19.82 -34.09
N LEU A 408 11.43 -19.42 -34.04
CA LEU A 408 10.34 -20.14 -33.38
C LEU A 408 9.11 -20.26 -34.30
N PRO A 409 9.22 -20.95 -35.46
CA PRO A 409 8.17 -20.96 -36.48
C PRO A 409 6.85 -21.57 -36.00
N GLU A 410 6.92 -22.56 -35.11
CA GLU A 410 5.76 -23.23 -34.52
C GLU A 410 5.11 -22.44 -33.36
N SER A 411 5.76 -21.39 -32.86
CA SER A 411 5.18 -20.52 -31.83
C SER A 411 4.19 -19.54 -32.44
N ARG A 412 3.14 -19.24 -31.69
CA ARG A 412 2.16 -18.21 -32.06
C ARG A 412 2.61 -16.84 -31.57
N LEU A 413 2.53 -15.83 -32.41
CA LEU A 413 2.87 -14.44 -32.06
C LEU A 413 1.62 -13.57 -31.95
N LYS A 414 1.38 -13.00 -30.77
CA LYS A 414 0.27 -12.07 -30.50
C LYS A 414 0.79 -10.68 -30.15
N ILE A 415 0.56 -9.71 -31.02
CA ILE A 415 0.82 -8.30 -30.77
C ILE A 415 -0.39 -7.70 -30.03
N VAL A 416 -0.14 -7.13 -28.86
CA VAL A 416 -1.14 -6.35 -28.10
C VAL A 416 -0.86 -4.88 -28.35
N THR A 417 -1.84 -4.13 -28.86
CA THR A 417 -1.66 -2.72 -29.22
C THR A 417 -2.90 -1.91 -28.91
N ASN A 418 -2.73 -0.63 -28.58
CA ASN A 418 -3.83 0.33 -28.45
C ASN A 418 -4.43 0.75 -29.80
N GLY A 419 -3.79 0.38 -30.91
CA GLY A 419 -4.24 0.61 -32.28
C GLY A 419 -3.89 1.99 -32.86
N ASP A 420 -3.23 2.88 -32.13
CA ASP A 420 -2.94 4.24 -32.60
C ASP A 420 -1.91 4.31 -33.72
N PHE A 421 -1.03 3.32 -33.80
CA PHE A 421 0.00 3.18 -34.84
C PHE A 421 -0.33 2.09 -35.87
N LEU A 422 -1.46 1.39 -35.71
CA LEU A 422 -1.86 0.32 -36.62
C LEU A 422 -2.62 0.90 -37.83
N ASN A 423 -2.24 0.45 -39.03
CA ASN A 423 -2.86 0.82 -40.29
C ASN A 423 -2.77 -0.34 -41.29
N LYS A 424 -3.43 -0.21 -42.45
CA LYS A 424 -3.48 -1.26 -43.47
C LYS A 424 -2.11 -1.72 -43.98
N LYS A 425 -1.18 -0.79 -44.17
CA LYS A 425 0.17 -1.11 -44.66
C LYS A 425 0.91 -1.98 -43.65
N ASN A 426 1.06 -1.51 -42.41
CA ASN A 426 1.87 -2.25 -41.44
C ASN A 426 1.18 -3.53 -40.95
N PHE A 427 -0.15 -3.57 -40.86
CA PHE A 427 -0.89 -4.80 -40.58
C PHE A 427 -0.53 -5.92 -41.57
N ASN A 428 -0.51 -5.61 -42.88
CA ASN A 428 -0.11 -6.57 -43.91
C ASN A 428 1.36 -6.96 -43.80
N GLU A 429 2.27 -6.00 -43.53
CA GLU A 429 3.70 -6.29 -43.30
C GLU A 429 3.87 -7.29 -42.14
N TYR A 430 3.14 -7.11 -41.03
CA TYR A 430 3.19 -8.02 -39.89
C TYR A 430 2.58 -9.40 -40.18
N LEU A 431 1.48 -9.47 -40.94
CA LEU A 431 0.92 -10.75 -41.36
C LEU A 431 1.89 -11.52 -42.27
N ASN A 432 2.58 -10.82 -43.17
CA ASN A 432 3.55 -11.42 -44.09
C ASN A 432 4.75 -12.05 -43.34
N VAL A 433 5.20 -11.44 -42.24
CA VAL A 433 6.26 -12.03 -41.40
C VAL A 433 5.76 -13.15 -40.48
N GLY A 434 4.45 -13.40 -40.45
CA GLY A 434 3.83 -14.51 -39.71
C GLY A 434 3.26 -14.16 -38.33
N VAL A 435 2.90 -12.89 -38.08
CA VAL A 435 2.15 -12.53 -36.86
C VAL A 435 0.77 -13.19 -36.89
N ASP A 436 0.45 -13.94 -35.84
CA ASP A 436 -0.80 -14.71 -35.78
C ASP A 436 -1.99 -13.89 -35.31
N ILE A 437 -1.80 -12.98 -34.34
CA ILE A 437 -2.91 -12.28 -33.67
C ILE A 437 -2.56 -10.82 -33.38
N PHE A 438 -3.45 -9.92 -33.75
CA PHE A 438 -3.54 -8.56 -33.25
C PHE A 438 -4.64 -8.45 -32.20
N TYR A 439 -4.24 -8.23 -30.95
CA TYR A 439 -5.15 -7.90 -29.86
C TYR A 439 -5.19 -6.38 -29.70
N ILE A 440 -6.25 -5.75 -30.19
CA ILE A 440 -6.44 -4.31 -30.15
C ILE A 440 -7.16 -3.93 -28.84
N SER A 441 -6.43 -3.31 -27.92
CA SER A 441 -6.97 -2.78 -26.66
C SER A 441 -7.43 -1.32 -26.86
N LYS A 442 -8.70 -1.13 -27.21
CA LYS A 442 -9.29 0.19 -27.46
C LYS A 442 -9.42 0.99 -26.16
N HIS A 443 -8.75 2.14 -26.12
CA HIS A 443 -8.63 3.00 -24.93
C HIS A 443 -9.27 4.41 -25.06
N ALA A 444 -9.97 4.67 -26.16
CA ALA A 444 -10.73 5.91 -26.40
C ALA A 444 -12.13 5.59 -26.95
N LYS A 445 -13.02 6.59 -26.99
CA LYS A 445 -14.37 6.47 -27.57
C LYS A 445 -14.36 5.81 -28.95
N ALA A 446 -13.39 6.19 -29.79
CA ALA A 446 -13.13 5.60 -31.09
C ALA A 446 -11.63 5.31 -31.25
N LEU A 447 -11.31 4.28 -32.04
CA LEU A 447 -9.97 4.04 -32.56
C LEU A 447 -9.58 5.17 -33.53
N LYS A 448 -8.28 5.42 -33.70
CA LYS A 448 -7.81 6.40 -34.70
C LYS A 448 -8.25 5.99 -36.10
N LYS A 449 -8.44 7.00 -36.96
CA LYS A 449 -8.96 6.84 -38.34
C LYS A 449 -8.24 5.71 -39.11
N PRO A 450 -6.89 5.63 -39.15
CA PRO A 450 -6.21 4.57 -39.91
C PRO A 450 -6.52 3.14 -39.44
N CYS A 451 -6.72 2.96 -38.13
CA CYS A 451 -7.05 1.67 -37.55
C CYS A 451 -8.53 1.33 -37.77
N ARG A 452 -9.44 2.32 -37.76
CA ARG A 452 -10.85 2.09 -38.12
C ARG A 452 -11.00 1.69 -39.59
N GLU A 453 -10.36 2.44 -40.49
CA GLU A 453 -10.37 2.14 -41.93
C GLU A 453 -9.78 0.76 -42.21
N LEU A 454 -8.69 0.38 -41.53
CA LEU A 454 -8.19 -1.00 -41.57
C LEU A 454 -9.27 -2.02 -41.20
N LEU A 455 -9.93 -1.87 -40.05
CA LEU A 455 -10.92 -2.84 -39.58
C LEU A 455 -12.15 -2.93 -40.49
N ASP A 456 -12.57 -1.81 -41.05
CA ASP A 456 -13.71 -1.73 -41.97
C ASP A 456 -13.39 -2.37 -43.33
N ASP A 457 -12.13 -2.27 -43.79
CA ASP A 457 -11.64 -2.82 -45.06
C ASP A 457 -11.29 -4.32 -45.01
N LEU A 458 -11.11 -4.90 -43.82
CA LEU A 458 -10.64 -6.29 -43.70
C LEU A 458 -11.72 -7.29 -44.13
N ASP A 459 -11.29 -8.30 -44.88
CA ASP A 459 -12.11 -9.48 -45.11
C ASP A 459 -12.52 -10.14 -43.77
N LYS A 460 -13.75 -10.67 -43.73
CA LYS A 460 -14.36 -11.21 -42.50
C LYS A 460 -13.57 -12.39 -41.93
N ASP A 461 -12.99 -13.23 -42.78
CA ASP A 461 -12.23 -14.39 -42.34
C ASP A 461 -10.87 -13.96 -41.79
N VAL A 462 -10.22 -12.98 -42.42
CA VAL A 462 -8.98 -12.37 -41.91
C VAL A 462 -9.23 -11.71 -40.55
N LEU A 463 -10.30 -10.92 -40.44
CA LEU A 463 -10.69 -10.25 -39.20
C LEU A 463 -10.92 -11.28 -38.07
N LYS A 464 -11.71 -12.33 -38.34
CA LYS A 464 -12.01 -13.38 -37.35
C LYS A 464 -10.78 -14.19 -36.94
N LYS A 465 -9.87 -14.43 -37.87
CA LYS A 465 -8.67 -15.26 -37.63
C LYS A 465 -7.57 -14.49 -36.89
N HIS A 466 -7.36 -13.23 -37.25
CA HIS A 466 -6.19 -12.47 -36.84
C HIS A 466 -6.49 -11.32 -35.86
N VAL A 467 -7.73 -10.86 -35.70
CA VAL A 467 -8.02 -9.65 -34.92
C VAL A 467 -8.94 -9.95 -33.74
N LEU A 468 -8.54 -9.45 -32.56
CA LEU A 468 -9.35 -9.41 -31.36
C LEU A 468 -9.42 -7.98 -30.86
N VAL A 469 -10.60 -7.37 -30.87
CA VAL A 469 -10.81 -6.01 -30.32
C VAL A 469 -11.41 -6.09 -28.94
N HIS A 470 -10.78 -5.42 -27.98
CA HIS A 470 -11.28 -5.30 -26.61
C HIS A 470 -11.46 -3.83 -26.22
N ASP A 471 -12.68 -3.45 -25.84
CA ASP A 471 -13.04 -2.07 -25.52
C ASP A 471 -12.88 -1.75 -24.03
N PHE A 472 -11.64 -1.44 -23.63
CA PHE A 472 -11.34 -1.01 -22.27
C PHE A 472 -11.91 0.37 -21.94
N TYR A 473 -12.13 1.23 -22.93
CA TYR A 473 -12.76 2.53 -22.70
C TYR A 473 -14.19 2.36 -22.20
N ASN A 474 -15.00 1.60 -22.93
CA ASN A 474 -16.37 1.31 -22.54
C ASN A 474 -16.41 0.49 -21.23
N ASP A 475 -15.57 -0.55 -21.10
CA ASP A 475 -15.49 -1.37 -19.88
C ASP A 475 -15.23 -0.55 -18.61
N TYR A 476 -14.41 0.50 -18.72
CA TYR A 476 -14.13 1.40 -17.61
C TYR A 476 -15.22 2.45 -17.38
N TYR A 477 -15.53 3.24 -18.42
CA TYR A 477 -16.33 4.45 -18.25
C TYR A 477 -17.83 4.19 -18.21
N GLU A 478 -18.32 3.15 -18.88
CA GLU A 478 -19.76 2.86 -18.96
C GLU A 478 -20.12 1.62 -18.15
N GLN A 479 -19.37 0.52 -18.29
CA GLN A 479 -19.69 -0.73 -17.61
C GLN A 479 -19.11 -0.85 -16.19
N GLN A 480 -18.08 -0.07 -15.88
CA GLN A 480 -17.33 -0.09 -14.61
C GLN A 480 -16.88 -1.48 -14.16
N LYS A 481 -16.58 -2.36 -15.13
CA LYS A 481 -16.29 -3.78 -14.89
C LYS A 481 -14.82 -4.09 -14.73
N MET A 482 -13.92 -3.15 -15.02
CA MET A 482 -12.45 -3.22 -14.88
C MET A 482 -11.86 -4.59 -14.57
N PHE A 483 -11.34 -5.26 -15.60
CA PHE A 483 -10.79 -6.63 -15.49
C PHE A 483 -9.82 -6.85 -14.34
N THR A 484 -8.89 -5.94 -14.12
CA THR A 484 -7.90 -6.07 -13.03
C THR A 484 -7.60 -4.71 -12.43
N ASN A 485 -7.20 -4.68 -11.17
CA ASN A 485 -6.75 -3.46 -10.50
C ASN A 485 -5.20 -3.33 -10.45
N ARG A 486 -4.48 -4.06 -11.33
CA ARG A 486 -3.02 -4.00 -11.46
C ARG A 486 -2.28 -4.20 -10.14
N GLY A 487 -2.63 -5.29 -9.46
CA GLY A 487 -2.00 -5.64 -8.18
C GLY A 487 -2.25 -4.63 -7.05
N GLY A 488 -3.29 -3.80 -7.18
CA GLY A 488 -3.63 -2.72 -6.24
C GLY A 488 -3.06 -1.35 -6.61
N SER A 489 -2.37 -1.20 -7.74
CA SER A 489 -1.92 0.10 -8.23
C SER A 489 -3.08 0.98 -8.70
N ILE A 490 -4.22 0.39 -9.06
CA ILE A 490 -5.42 1.11 -9.48
C ILE A 490 -6.50 0.93 -8.43
N GLY A 491 -7.12 2.04 -8.02
CA GLY A 491 -8.29 2.01 -7.15
C GLY A 491 -9.50 1.43 -7.88
N LEU A 492 -10.28 0.58 -7.21
CA LEU A 492 -11.58 0.15 -7.72
C LEU A 492 -12.69 0.97 -7.08
N ASP A 493 -13.77 1.19 -7.84
CA ASP A 493 -14.95 1.93 -7.38
C ASP A 493 -15.66 1.24 -6.20
N GLU A 494 -16.34 2.06 -5.40
CA GLU A 494 -17.08 1.60 -4.23
C GLU A 494 -18.29 0.76 -4.65
N GLY A 495 -18.26 -0.54 -4.36
CA GLY A 495 -19.30 -1.50 -4.76
C GLY A 495 -18.75 -2.67 -5.60
N ASN A 496 -17.51 -2.55 -6.08
CA ASN A 496 -16.86 -3.63 -6.80
C ASN A 496 -16.58 -4.84 -5.86
N ASN A 497 -17.13 -6.00 -6.23
CA ASN A 497 -17.05 -7.24 -5.45
C ASN A 497 -15.94 -8.20 -5.94
N LYS A 498 -15.06 -7.75 -6.83
CA LYS A 498 -13.94 -8.55 -7.35
C LYS A 498 -13.02 -9.03 -6.25
N LYS A 499 -12.45 -10.20 -6.46
CA LYS A 499 -11.54 -10.85 -5.52
C LYS A 499 -10.26 -11.23 -6.24
N ALA A 500 -9.24 -11.58 -5.47
CA ALA A 500 -8.12 -12.27 -6.08
C ALA A 500 -8.62 -13.61 -6.62
N PRO A 501 -8.14 -14.05 -7.80
CA PRO A 501 -8.56 -15.32 -8.39
C PRO A 501 -7.99 -16.50 -7.60
N VAL A 502 -8.80 -17.54 -7.45
CA VAL A 502 -8.33 -18.87 -7.06
C VAL A 502 -7.59 -19.48 -8.24
N ASN A 503 -6.45 -20.15 -8.00
CA ASN A 503 -5.58 -20.68 -9.08
C ASN A 503 -5.17 -19.59 -10.08
N CYS A 504 -4.57 -18.50 -9.56
CA CYS A 504 -4.13 -17.35 -10.35
C CYS A 504 -3.28 -17.76 -11.56
N SER A 505 -3.80 -17.56 -12.77
CA SER A 505 -3.12 -17.91 -14.02
C SER A 505 -1.90 -17.03 -14.30
N TYR A 506 -1.85 -15.81 -13.75
CA TYR A 506 -0.71 -14.92 -13.94
C TYR A 506 0.57 -15.40 -13.27
N ALA A 507 0.49 -16.40 -12.37
CA ALA A 507 1.67 -17.05 -11.79
C ALA A 507 2.14 -18.28 -12.60
N THR A 508 1.47 -18.61 -13.71
CA THR A 508 1.73 -19.86 -14.46
C THR A 508 2.48 -19.65 -15.77
N TYR A 509 2.91 -18.43 -16.06
CA TYR A 509 3.74 -18.12 -17.22
C TYR A 509 4.77 -17.01 -16.90
N PRO A 510 5.94 -17.01 -17.56
CA PRO A 510 6.97 -16.00 -17.33
C PRO A 510 6.60 -14.65 -17.94
N VAL A 511 7.02 -13.59 -17.25
CA VAL A 511 6.92 -12.20 -17.70
C VAL A 511 8.28 -11.54 -17.58
N ILE A 512 8.81 -11.03 -18.70
CA ILE A 512 10.14 -10.42 -18.78
C ILE A 512 10.03 -8.91 -19.00
N ASN A 513 10.70 -8.09 -18.19
CA ASN A 513 10.72 -6.64 -18.40
C ASN A 513 11.81 -6.22 -19.44
N THR A 514 11.94 -4.92 -19.72
CA THR A 514 12.94 -4.39 -20.68
C THR A 514 14.40 -4.71 -20.34
N TYR A 515 14.70 -5.03 -19.08
CA TYR A 515 16.05 -5.38 -18.60
C TYR A 515 16.39 -6.86 -18.72
N GLY A 516 15.40 -7.71 -19.05
CA GLY A 516 15.55 -9.16 -18.97
C GLY A 516 15.23 -9.74 -17.59
N ASP A 517 14.71 -8.94 -16.65
CA ASP A 517 14.28 -9.48 -15.36
C ASP A 517 12.98 -10.26 -15.55
N MET A 518 12.96 -11.49 -15.04
CA MET A 518 11.74 -12.28 -14.90
C MET A 518 11.00 -11.83 -13.65
N ILE A 519 9.90 -11.09 -13.83
CA ILE A 519 9.08 -10.56 -12.74
C ILE A 519 7.94 -11.52 -12.39
N LEU A 520 7.30 -11.29 -11.23
CA LEU A 520 6.27 -12.17 -10.70
C LEU A 520 5.11 -12.40 -11.68
N CYS A 521 4.57 -11.33 -12.27
CA CYS A 521 3.50 -11.39 -13.24
C CYS A 521 3.25 -10.04 -13.93
N CYS A 522 2.35 -10.05 -14.93
CA CYS A 522 1.93 -8.87 -15.70
C CYS A 522 1.19 -7.78 -14.89
N GLN A 523 0.97 -8.01 -13.60
CA GLN A 523 0.37 -7.04 -12.68
C GLN A 523 1.43 -6.29 -11.86
N ASP A 524 2.71 -6.73 -11.90
CA ASP A 524 3.81 -6.14 -11.12
C ASP A 524 4.42 -4.93 -11.85
N PHE A 525 3.65 -3.85 -11.93
CA PHE A 525 4.06 -2.62 -12.60
C PHE A 525 5.39 -2.02 -12.09
N HIS A 526 5.76 -2.28 -10.83
CA HIS A 526 6.94 -1.69 -10.21
C HIS A 526 8.12 -2.68 -10.13
N ASN A 527 8.00 -3.87 -10.73
CA ASN A 527 9.02 -4.93 -10.71
C ASN A 527 9.54 -5.25 -9.30
N LYS A 528 8.63 -5.26 -8.31
CA LYS A 528 9.02 -5.45 -6.89
C LYS A 528 9.36 -6.89 -6.56
N TYR A 529 8.92 -7.83 -7.38
CA TYR A 529 9.06 -9.25 -7.15
C TYR A 529 9.75 -9.87 -8.37
N MET A 530 11.05 -10.15 -8.23
CA MET A 530 11.89 -10.68 -9.32
C MET A 530 12.32 -12.11 -9.00
N PHE A 531 12.28 -12.97 -10.00
CA PHE A 531 12.72 -14.37 -9.95
C PHE A 531 14.18 -14.55 -10.39
N GLY A 532 14.69 -13.65 -11.24
CA GLY A 532 16.04 -13.68 -11.80
C GLY A 532 16.14 -12.81 -13.05
N ASN A 533 17.31 -12.75 -13.68
CA ASN A 533 17.54 -12.04 -14.94
C ASN A 533 18.11 -12.99 -15.99
N ILE A 534 17.52 -13.01 -17.18
CA ILE A 534 17.84 -13.97 -18.26
C ILE A 534 19.24 -13.79 -18.84
N MET A 535 19.87 -12.63 -18.63
CA MET A 535 21.25 -12.37 -19.05
C MET A 535 22.26 -13.05 -18.13
N ASN A 536 21.86 -13.38 -16.90
CA ASN A 536 22.72 -13.98 -15.89
C ASN A 536 22.50 -15.50 -15.77
N LYS A 537 21.28 -15.97 -16.02
CA LYS A 537 20.87 -17.37 -15.85
C LYS A 537 19.84 -17.73 -16.92
N LYS A 538 19.89 -18.95 -17.48
CA LYS A 538 18.95 -19.36 -18.53
C LYS A 538 17.50 -19.30 -18.03
N ILE A 539 16.58 -18.91 -18.91
CA ILE A 539 15.15 -18.74 -18.59
C ILE A 539 14.53 -20.01 -18.00
N GLY A 540 14.93 -21.19 -18.49
CA GLY A 540 14.52 -22.49 -17.94
C GLY A 540 14.95 -22.65 -16.48
N ASP A 541 16.21 -22.36 -16.18
CA ASP A 541 16.77 -22.52 -14.83
C ASP A 541 16.21 -21.49 -13.83
N ILE A 542 15.79 -20.31 -14.30
CA ILE A 542 15.07 -19.32 -13.47
C ILE A 542 13.64 -19.82 -13.24
N TRP A 543 12.94 -20.23 -14.29
CA TRP A 543 11.53 -20.61 -14.22
C TRP A 543 11.30 -21.86 -13.38
N PHE A 544 12.14 -22.88 -13.57
CA PHE A 544 12.07 -24.17 -12.89
C PHE A 544 12.84 -24.22 -11.57
N ASP A 545 13.41 -23.09 -11.13
CA ASP A 545 14.02 -22.99 -9.81
C ASP A 545 13.01 -23.43 -8.71
N PRO A 546 13.40 -24.34 -7.80
CA PRO A 546 12.49 -24.87 -6.79
C PRO A 546 11.84 -23.80 -5.89
N GLU A 547 12.56 -22.73 -5.54
CA GLU A 547 12.01 -21.65 -4.72
C GLU A 547 11.04 -20.77 -5.52
N ASN A 548 11.32 -20.53 -6.80
CA ASN A 548 10.39 -19.83 -7.70
C ASN A 548 9.11 -20.64 -7.92
N ILE A 549 9.21 -21.96 -8.14
CA ILE A 549 8.05 -22.87 -8.23
C ILE A 549 7.24 -22.82 -6.94
N LYS A 550 7.89 -22.92 -5.78
CA LYS A 550 7.24 -22.91 -4.46
C LYS A 550 6.47 -21.62 -4.21
N LEU A 551 7.01 -20.47 -4.60
CA LEU A 551 6.31 -19.19 -4.52
C LEU A 551 5.09 -19.16 -5.45
N ARG A 552 5.24 -19.55 -6.73
CA ARG A 552 4.14 -19.58 -7.70
C ARG A 552 3.04 -20.57 -7.29
N LYS A 553 3.40 -21.74 -6.77
CA LYS A 553 2.47 -22.76 -6.24
C LYS A 553 1.68 -22.24 -5.04
N ARG A 554 2.32 -21.52 -4.11
CA ARG A 554 1.62 -20.87 -2.99
C ARG A 554 0.55 -19.89 -3.48
N ILE A 555 0.88 -19.05 -4.45
CA ILE A 555 -0.07 -18.08 -5.03
C ILE A 555 -1.22 -18.82 -5.73
N TYR A 556 -0.92 -19.87 -6.48
CA TYR A 556 -1.90 -20.71 -7.17
C TYR A 556 -2.85 -21.41 -6.19
N ASP A 557 -2.34 -21.91 -5.06
CA ASP A 557 -3.10 -22.51 -3.95
C ASP A 557 -3.82 -21.47 -3.06
N TYR A 558 -3.92 -20.23 -3.54
CA TYR A 558 -4.61 -19.11 -2.90
C TYR A 558 -4.01 -18.67 -1.56
N LYS A 559 -2.71 -18.93 -1.35
CA LYS A 559 -1.93 -18.34 -0.26
C LYS A 559 -1.42 -16.96 -0.71
N LEU A 560 -2.27 -15.96 -0.54
CA LEU A 560 -1.99 -14.57 -0.94
C LEU A 560 -1.27 -13.84 0.20
N ASP A 561 0.02 -14.11 0.38
CA ASP A 561 0.86 -13.50 1.41
C ASP A 561 1.80 -12.41 0.87
N LEU A 562 1.99 -12.33 -0.45
CA LEU A 562 2.55 -11.15 -1.09
C LEU A 562 1.52 -10.01 -1.12
N LYS A 563 1.97 -8.78 -0.87
CA LYS A 563 1.10 -7.59 -0.88
C LYS A 563 0.40 -7.44 -2.23
N ILE A 564 1.12 -7.56 -3.34
CA ILE A 564 0.57 -7.47 -4.70
C ILE A 564 -0.56 -8.49 -4.91
N CYS A 565 -0.40 -9.73 -4.45
CA CYS A 565 -1.39 -10.78 -4.59
C CYS A 565 -2.63 -10.56 -3.70
N ARG A 566 -2.43 -10.03 -2.49
CA ARG A 566 -3.56 -9.65 -1.59
C ARG A 566 -4.39 -8.53 -2.17
N ASP A 567 -3.72 -7.54 -2.75
CA ASP A 567 -4.35 -6.32 -3.23
C ASP A 567 -4.89 -6.50 -4.65
N CYS A 568 -4.42 -7.50 -5.39
CA CYS A 568 -4.96 -7.88 -6.70
C CYS A 568 -6.45 -8.27 -6.62
N LYS A 569 -7.24 -7.72 -7.53
CA LYS A 569 -8.68 -7.97 -7.71
C LYS A 569 -8.95 -8.16 -9.19
N MET A 570 -9.68 -9.22 -9.53
CA MET A 570 -10.05 -9.62 -10.89
C MET A 570 -11.53 -9.95 -11.00
#